data_AF-A0AAN8BNN0-F1
#
_entry.id   AF-A0AAN8BNN0-F1
#
_cell.length_a   1.000
_cell.length_b   1.000
_cell.length_c   1.000
_cell.angle_alpha   90.00
_cell.angle_beta   90.00
_cell.angle_gamma   90.00
#
_symmetry.space_group_name_H-M   'P 1'
#
loop_
_entity.id
_entity.type
_entity.pdbx_description
1 polymer ?
#
loop_
_entity_poly.entity_id
_entity_poly.type
_entity_poly.pdbx_seq_one_letter_code
_entity_poly.pdbx_strand_id
1 'polypeptide(L)'
;MENIDEYIWQRRIHHGVRQQNGTDPFTESVKAGLDFNAALERKDKLNPRLLTNDVMLELCAFARTVTQSEMYFLLEMLDFNFDLGVDLDNDQQYYEYARRAHNKIKGVKNRIMAKTHERNKDKFSLPDISFLVKITANEQPGRYYPKRNKMVDTSVLTDGSRKTAEPQKTEISEVPPMMKRPGGLRVKARSYPYCEDLGVSLFVRPEDAPKDKLDPNPLTNGVMLELLDFSRVLCGTHNGIVHDLIKQNFGTKLDTNLFSSQLPKQLGRKNACFRTNDREAFQKETYEIKTLEPMRRKRKAPDYHNLEELVAIRRRETLRLDDVNADVCPDSDLSYRCPVDCDTEMQLESEAASEHRCLMVVHQKLITSTLFCLRFFQNTQL
;
A
#
# COMPACT_ATOMS: atom_id res chain seq x y z
N MET A 1 1.29 -17.93 19.63
CA MET A 1 1.06 -16.67 18.90
C MET A 1 1.38 -16.94 17.45
N GLU A 2 0.33 -16.96 16.61
CA GLU A 2 0.46 -17.07 15.17
C GLU A 2 1.39 -15.98 14.61
N ASN A 3 2.05 -16.28 13.50
CA ASN A 3 2.93 -15.33 12.83
C ASN A 3 2.07 -14.26 12.12
N ILE A 4 1.67 -13.22 12.86
CA ILE A 4 0.86 -12.11 12.34
C ILE A 4 1.46 -11.50 11.06
N ASP A 5 2.79 -11.47 10.96
CA ASP A 5 3.48 -10.93 9.78
C ASP A 5 3.24 -11.79 8.55
N GLU A 6 3.25 -13.11 8.71
CA GLU A 6 2.97 -14.05 7.63
C GLU A 6 1.54 -13.90 7.13
N TYR A 7 0.57 -13.78 8.05
CA TYR A 7 -0.81 -13.47 7.67
C TYR A 7 -0.91 -12.13 6.93
N ILE A 8 -0.27 -11.06 7.45
CA ILE A 8 -0.25 -9.74 6.79
C ILE A 8 0.27 -9.89 5.35
N TRP A 9 1.39 -10.56 5.14
CA TRP A 9 1.97 -10.72 3.81
C TRP A 9 1.12 -11.61 2.89
N GLN A 10 0.49 -12.67 3.39
CA GLN A 10 -0.50 -13.44 2.62
C GLN A 10 -1.67 -12.56 2.16
N ARG A 11 -2.22 -11.72 3.05
CA ARG A 11 -3.29 -10.78 2.71
C ARG A 11 -2.82 -9.74 1.68
N ARG A 12 -1.59 -9.23 1.79
CA ARG A 12 -1.00 -8.30 0.81
C ARG A 12 -0.82 -8.94 -0.55
N ILE A 13 -0.36 -10.19 -0.62
CA ILE A 13 -0.22 -10.93 -1.88
C ILE A 13 -1.59 -11.09 -2.55
N HIS A 14 -2.59 -11.53 -1.79
CA HIS A 14 -3.95 -11.69 -2.28
C HIS A 14 -4.53 -10.39 -2.87
N HIS A 15 -4.32 -9.26 -2.20
CA HIS A 15 -4.84 -7.96 -2.68
C HIS A 15 -3.98 -7.29 -3.74
N GLY A 16 -2.66 -7.51 -3.72
CA GLY A 16 -1.73 -6.87 -4.65
C GLY A 16 -1.93 -7.31 -6.10
N VAL A 17 -2.53 -8.48 -6.32
CA VAL A 17 -2.89 -8.99 -7.65
C VAL A 17 -4.31 -8.63 -8.09
N ARG A 18 -5.12 -8.04 -7.22
CA ARG A 18 -6.57 -7.87 -7.42
C ARG A 18 -6.95 -7.15 -8.71
N GLN A 19 -6.14 -6.17 -9.13
CA GLN A 19 -6.35 -5.33 -10.32
C GLN A 19 -5.46 -5.73 -11.51
N GLN A 20 -4.74 -6.85 -11.42
CA GLN A 20 -3.93 -7.34 -12.53
C GLN A 20 -4.84 -7.87 -13.65
N ASN A 21 -4.46 -7.59 -14.89
CA ASN A 21 -5.13 -8.13 -16.07
C ASN A 21 -4.32 -9.34 -16.55
N GLY A 22 -4.94 -10.53 -16.59
CA GLY A 22 -4.29 -11.77 -17.02
C GLY A 22 -4.19 -12.83 -15.91
N THR A 23 -3.66 -13.98 -16.27
CA THR A 23 -3.45 -15.14 -15.37
C THR A 23 -2.15 -15.00 -14.58
N ASP A 24 -1.14 -14.37 -15.16
CA ASP A 24 0.23 -14.38 -14.66
C ASP A 24 0.61 -12.98 -14.10
N PRO A 25 0.53 -12.76 -12.77
CA PRO A 25 0.84 -11.47 -12.17
C PRO A 25 2.36 -11.25 -12.15
N PHE A 26 2.78 -9.99 -12.39
CA PHE A 26 4.16 -9.55 -12.20
C PHE A 26 5.20 -10.43 -12.92
N THR A 27 5.00 -10.64 -14.22
CA THR A 27 5.76 -11.59 -15.05
C THR A 27 7.27 -11.41 -14.93
N GLU A 28 7.80 -10.17 -14.91
CA GLU A 28 9.24 -9.95 -14.83
C GLU A 28 9.80 -10.22 -13.43
N SER A 29 9.05 -9.88 -12.39
CA SER A 29 9.39 -10.20 -11.00
C SER A 29 9.41 -11.70 -10.77
N VAL A 30 8.42 -12.43 -11.31
CA VAL A 30 8.37 -13.90 -11.25
C VAL A 30 9.54 -14.52 -12.02
N LYS A 31 9.85 -14.03 -13.22
CA LYS A 31 11.04 -14.47 -14.00
C LYS A 31 12.36 -14.22 -13.27
N ALA A 32 12.47 -13.10 -12.57
CA ALA A 32 13.62 -12.79 -11.73
C ALA A 32 13.68 -13.63 -10.43
N GLY A 33 12.61 -14.41 -10.14
CA GLY A 33 12.52 -15.28 -8.99
C GLY A 33 12.19 -14.56 -7.69
N LEU A 34 11.53 -13.40 -7.75
CA LEU A 34 11.15 -12.64 -6.56
C LEU A 34 10.10 -13.40 -5.74
N ASP A 35 10.25 -13.32 -4.42
CA ASP A 35 9.27 -13.76 -3.45
C ASP A 35 8.57 -12.53 -2.86
N PHE A 36 7.24 -12.48 -2.99
CA PHE A 36 6.42 -11.38 -2.50
C PHE A 36 6.04 -11.55 -1.01
N ASN A 37 6.43 -12.64 -0.35
CA ASN A 37 6.24 -12.84 1.07
C ASN A 37 7.47 -12.39 1.88
N ALA A 38 7.51 -11.11 2.25
CA ALA A 38 8.64 -10.60 3.03
C ALA A 38 8.64 -11.02 4.52
N ALA A 39 7.60 -11.72 5.00
CA ALA A 39 7.59 -12.30 6.35
C ALA A 39 8.60 -13.45 6.45
N LEU A 40 8.80 -14.15 5.35
CA LEU A 40 9.67 -15.31 5.26
C LEU A 40 11.02 -14.90 4.70
N GLU A 41 12.07 -15.11 5.48
CA GLU A 41 13.41 -14.75 5.04
C GLU A 41 13.96 -15.81 4.07
N ARG A 42 14.22 -15.38 2.83
CA ARG A 42 14.97 -16.20 1.86
C ARG A 42 16.37 -16.47 2.37
N LYS A 43 16.79 -17.74 2.28
CA LYS A 43 18.16 -18.20 2.55
C LYS A 43 19.14 -17.55 1.58
N ASP A 44 18.84 -17.61 0.29
CA ASP A 44 19.68 -17.06 -0.77
C ASP A 44 19.10 -15.75 -1.31
N LYS A 45 19.93 -14.70 -1.35
CA LYS A 45 19.57 -13.41 -1.94
C LYS A 45 19.78 -13.44 -3.46
N LEU A 46 18.88 -12.80 -4.18
CA LEU A 46 18.94 -12.65 -5.62
C LEU A 46 20.10 -11.72 -6.00
N ASN A 47 20.64 -11.93 -7.21
CA ASN A 47 21.65 -11.05 -7.78
C ASN A 47 21.07 -9.64 -7.96
N PRO A 48 21.69 -8.57 -7.43
CA PRO A 48 21.22 -7.19 -7.60
C PRO A 48 20.98 -6.76 -9.06
N ARG A 49 21.66 -7.38 -10.03
CA ARG A 49 21.45 -7.10 -11.46
C ARG A 49 20.07 -7.50 -11.98
N LEU A 50 19.36 -8.39 -11.27
CA LEU A 50 18.00 -8.80 -11.60
C LEU A 50 16.95 -7.76 -11.17
N LEU A 51 17.32 -6.78 -10.35
CA LEU A 51 16.46 -5.64 -10.08
C LEU A 51 16.53 -4.67 -11.26
N THR A 52 15.73 -4.93 -12.28
CA THR A 52 15.58 -4.04 -13.44
C THR A 52 14.55 -2.95 -13.17
N ASN A 53 14.48 -1.95 -14.06
CA ASN A 53 13.43 -0.94 -13.99
C ASN A 53 12.03 -1.56 -14.06
N ASP A 54 11.82 -2.62 -14.85
CA ASP A 54 10.51 -3.27 -14.97
C ASP A 54 10.13 -4.00 -13.68
N VAL A 55 11.05 -4.76 -13.09
CA VAL A 55 10.85 -5.40 -11.77
C VAL A 55 10.54 -4.34 -10.71
N MET A 56 11.25 -3.22 -10.71
CA MET A 56 11.00 -2.14 -9.76
C MET A 56 9.61 -1.51 -9.95
N LEU A 57 9.16 -1.34 -11.18
CA LEU A 57 7.82 -0.82 -11.49
C LEU A 57 6.71 -1.80 -11.08
N GLU A 58 6.92 -3.10 -11.26
CA GLU A 58 6.01 -4.15 -10.78
C GLU A 58 5.90 -4.15 -9.25
N LEU A 59 7.02 -4.02 -8.52
CA LEU A 59 7.02 -3.86 -7.07
C LEU A 59 6.25 -2.62 -6.61
N CYS A 60 6.43 -1.49 -7.30
CA CYS A 60 5.68 -0.26 -7.02
C CYS A 60 4.19 -0.43 -7.34
N ALA A 61 3.85 -1.12 -8.44
CA ALA A 61 2.47 -1.41 -8.80
C ALA A 61 1.81 -2.29 -7.74
N PHE A 62 2.47 -3.37 -7.30
CA PHE A 62 2.02 -4.22 -6.21
C PHE A 62 1.75 -3.42 -4.94
N ALA A 63 2.74 -2.64 -4.46
CA ALA A 63 2.61 -1.85 -3.25
C ALA A 63 1.48 -0.81 -3.33
N ARG A 64 1.30 -0.18 -4.50
CA ARG A 64 0.20 0.74 -4.76
C ARG A 64 -1.16 0.04 -4.69
N THR A 65 -1.32 -1.13 -5.31
CA THR A 65 -2.59 -1.88 -5.28
C THR A 65 -2.94 -2.32 -3.85
N VAL A 66 -1.96 -2.83 -3.09
CA VAL A 66 -2.15 -3.20 -1.68
C VAL A 66 -2.58 -2.00 -0.82
N THR A 67 -1.90 -0.87 -0.96
CA THR A 67 -2.21 0.34 -0.15
C THR A 67 -3.55 0.97 -0.50
N GLN A 68 -4.05 0.77 -1.72
CA GLN A 68 -5.38 1.22 -2.15
C GLN A 68 -6.51 0.25 -1.73
N SER A 69 -6.20 -0.89 -1.15
CA SER A 69 -7.17 -1.95 -0.85
C SER A 69 -7.82 -1.86 0.56
N GLU A 70 -7.63 -0.75 1.29
CA GLU A 70 -8.12 -0.56 2.68
C GLU A 70 -9.62 -0.87 2.82
N MET A 71 -10.44 -0.40 1.87
CA MET A 71 -11.89 -0.64 1.90
C MET A 71 -12.26 -2.11 1.71
N TYR A 72 -11.43 -2.86 0.98
CA TYR A 72 -11.68 -4.26 0.69
C TYR A 72 -11.26 -5.17 1.83
N PHE A 73 -10.11 -4.89 2.45
CA PHE A 73 -9.74 -5.55 3.70
C PHE A 73 -10.80 -5.36 4.77
N LEU A 74 -11.34 -4.14 4.90
CA LEU A 74 -12.43 -3.84 5.82
C LEU A 74 -13.69 -4.67 5.50
N LEU A 75 -14.09 -4.72 4.23
CA LEU A 75 -15.28 -5.48 3.82
C LEU A 75 -15.11 -6.99 4.04
N GLU A 76 -13.93 -7.54 3.76
CA GLU A 76 -13.67 -8.96 3.97
C GLU A 76 -13.72 -9.34 5.44
N MET A 77 -13.19 -8.50 6.34
CA MET A 77 -13.37 -8.72 7.77
C MET A 77 -14.84 -8.60 8.19
N LEU A 78 -15.58 -7.64 7.64
CA LEU A 78 -17.01 -7.53 7.92
C LEU A 78 -17.78 -8.75 7.45
N ASP A 79 -17.55 -9.19 6.21
CA ASP A 79 -18.21 -10.36 5.64
C ASP A 79 -17.85 -11.66 6.36
N PHE A 80 -16.59 -11.79 6.78
CA PHE A 80 -16.15 -12.96 7.54
C PHE A 80 -16.91 -13.10 8.86
N ASN A 81 -17.23 -11.98 9.53
CA ASN A 81 -17.79 -11.98 10.87
C ASN A 81 -19.31 -11.78 10.92
N PHE A 82 -19.90 -11.04 9.99
CA PHE A 82 -21.28 -10.58 10.08
C PHE A 82 -22.13 -11.04 8.89
N ASP A 83 -23.41 -11.35 9.14
CA ASP A 83 -24.37 -11.59 8.08
C ASP A 83 -24.80 -10.26 7.44
N LEU A 84 -24.08 -9.86 6.39
CA LEU A 84 -24.32 -8.58 5.72
C LEU A 84 -25.57 -8.58 4.83
N GLY A 85 -26.12 -9.75 4.48
CA GLY A 85 -27.28 -9.87 3.57
C GLY A 85 -27.06 -9.35 2.15
N VAL A 86 -25.81 -9.27 1.68
CA VAL A 86 -25.42 -8.74 0.35
C VAL A 86 -24.82 -9.84 -0.50
N ASP A 87 -25.14 -9.84 -1.80
CA ASP A 87 -24.45 -10.69 -2.77
C ASP A 87 -23.05 -10.13 -3.06
N LEU A 88 -22.05 -10.70 -2.40
CA LEU A 88 -20.65 -10.31 -2.55
C LEU A 88 -19.96 -10.97 -3.74
N ASP A 89 -20.66 -11.80 -4.53
CA ASP A 89 -20.13 -12.31 -5.79
C ASP A 89 -20.29 -11.33 -6.95
N ASN A 90 -21.25 -10.41 -6.83
CA ASN A 90 -21.44 -9.28 -7.74
C ASN A 90 -20.38 -8.19 -7.48
N ASP A 91 -19.46 -8.00 -8.43
CA ASP A 91 -18.36 -7.03 -8.29
C ASP A 91 -18.82 -5.58 -8.09
N GLN A 92 -19.96 -5.20 -8.67
CA GLN A 92 -20.53 -3.86 -8.52
C GLN A 92 -21.10 -3.67 -7.11
N GLN A 93 -21.91 -4.63 -6.62
CA GLN A 93 -22.44 -4.58 -5.25
C GLN A 93 -21.30 -4.60 -4.22
N TYR A 94 -20.33 -5.48 -4.42
CA TYR A 94 -19.14 -5.59 -3.58
C TYR A 94 -18.40 -4.26 -3.49
N TYR A 95 -18.10 -3.61 -4.63
CA TYR A 95 -17.40 -2.32 -4.65
C TYR A 95 -18.21 -1.21 -3.97
N GLU A 96 -19.50 -1.10 -4.31
CA GLU A 96 -20.37 -0.05 -3.81
C GLU A 96 -20.64 -0.18 -2.30
N TYR A 97 -20.75 -1.42 -1.80
CA TYR A 97 -20.87 -1.69 -0.37
C TYR A 97 -19.57 -1.34 0.36
N ALA A 98 -18.42 -1.85 -0.11
CA ALA A 98 -17.11 -1.57 0.46
C ALA A 98 -16.86 -0.06 0.59
N ARG A 99 -17.10 0.67 -0.51
CA ARG A 99 -16.92 2.13 -0.58
C ARG A 99 -17.81 2.86 0.42
N ARG A 100 -19.09 2.49 0.54
CA ARG A 100 -20.03 3.14 1.48
C ARG A 100 -19.66 2.87 2.93
N ALA A 101 -19.40 1.61 3.28
CA ALA A 101 -18.99 1.24 4.64
C ALA A 101 -17.73 2.00 5.06
N HIS A 102 -16.72 2.00 4.18
CA HIS A 102 -15.44 2.67 4.38
C HIS A 102 -15.57 4.19 4.53
N ASN A 103 -16.30 4.85 3.65
CA ASN A 103 -16.52 6.30 3.73
C ASN A 103 -17.28 6.69 5.00
N LYS A 104 -18.28 5.89 5.39
CA LYS A 104 -19.06 6.13 6.61
C LYS A 104 -18.18 6.05 7.85
N ILE A 105 -17.36 5.00 8.00
CA ILE A 105 -16.47 4.87 9.15
C ILE A 105 -15.34 5.91 9.15
N LYS A 106 -14.82 6.33 7.99
CA LYS A 106 -13.89 7.47 7.91
C LYS A 106 -14.54 8.77 8.40
N GLY A 107 -15.80 9.01 8.03
CA GLY A 107 -16.57 10.14 8.54
C GLY A 107 -16.78 10.07 10.05
N VAL A 108 -17.07 8.89 10.60
CA VAL A 108 -17.16 8.65 12.05
C VAL A 108 -15.83 8.92 12.73
N LYS A 109 -14.71 8.37 12.22
CA LYS A 109 -13.36 8.60 12.75
C LYS A 109 -13.06 10.09 12.88
N ASN A 110 -13.30 10.86 11.82
CA ASN A 110 -13.03 12.30 11.84
C ASN A 110 -13.89 13.05 12.87
N ARG A 111 -15.12 12.62 13.12
CA ARG A 111 -16.01 13.21 14.14
C ARG A 111 -15.63 12.82 15.57
N ILE A 112 -15.17 11.59 15.79
CA ILE A 112 -14.76 11.07 17.11
C ILE A 112 -13.36 11.58 17.46
N MET A 113 -12.43 11.70 16.51
CA MET A 113 -11.14 12.35 16.79
C MET A 113 -11.30 13.81 17.23
N ALA A 114 -12.41 14.47 16.87
CA ALA A 114 -12.73 15.82 17.31
C ALA A 114 -13.52 15.89 18.64
N LYS A 115 -14.05 14.76 19.15
CA LYS A 115 -14.93 14.72 20.34
C LYS A 115 -14.70 13.41 21.12
N THR A 116 -14.33 13.53 22.39
CA THR A 116 -14.05 12.48 23.41
C THR A 116 -14.61 11.07 23.12
N HIS A 117 -13.83 10.03 23.46
CA HIS A 117 -14.04 8.58 23.23
C HIS A 117 -15.41 7.97 23.61
N GLU A 118 -16.34 8.73 24.19
CA GLU A 118 -17.67 8.28 24.62
C GLU A 118 -18.50 7.71 23.45
N ARG A 119 -18.30 8.19 22.23
CA ARG A 119 -19.06 7.79 21.03
C ARG A 119 -18.65 6.44 20.43
N ASN A 120 -17.66 5.77 20.99
CA ASN A 120 -17.24 4.45 20.52
C ASN A 120 -18.33 3.39 20.76
N LYS A 121 -19.13 3.54 21.81
CA LYS A 121 -20.21 2.60 22.13
C LYS A 121 -21.48 2.82 21.31
N ASP A 122 -21.57 3.93 20.58
CA ASP A 122 -22.74 4.23 19.75
C ASP A 122 -22.87 3.16 18.64
N LYS A 123 -24.13 2.79 18.36
CA LYS A 123 -24.46 1.84 17.29
C LYS A 123 -23.98 2.37 15.93
N PHE A 124 -23.24 1.55 15.20
CA PHE A 124 -22.88 1.80 13.80
C PHE A 124 -23.89 1.10 12.90
N SER A 125 -24.63 1.86 12.10
CA SER A 125 -25.48 1.28 11.07
C SER A 125 -24.67 0.94 9.82
N LEU A 126 -24.83 -0.28 9.29
CA LEU A 126 -24.25 -0.64 7.99
C LEU A 126 -24.97 0.09 6.82
N PRO A 127 -24.37 0.13 5.62
CA PRO A 127 -25.05 0.61 4.42
C PRO A 127 -26.37 -0.14 4.13
N ASP A 128 -27.41 0.58 3.71
CA ASP A 128 -28.70 -0.02 3.35
C ASP A 128 -28.60 -0.82 2.04
N ILE A 129 -28.93 -2.09 2.13
CA ILE A 129 -28.90 -3.08 1.04
C ILE A 129 -29.94 -2.73 -0.04
N SER A 130 -31.11 -2.23 0.37
CA SER A 130 -32.23 -1.91 -0.52
C SER A 130 -31.85 -0.82 -1.53
N PHE A 131 -30.99 0.10 -1.12
CA PHE A 131 -30.45 1.14 -1.97
C PHE A 131 -29.41 0.61 -2.98
N LEU A 132 -28.61 -0.39 -2.57
CA LEU A 132 -27.60 -1.01 -3.44
C LEU A 132 -28.25 -1.80 -4.57
N VAL A 133 -29.26 -2.60 -4.26
CA VAL A 133 -30.04 -3.37 -5.25
C VAL A 133 -30.65 -2.44 -6.30
N LYS A 134 -31.17 -1.27 -5.89
CA LYS A 134 -31.71 -0.26 -6.81
C LYS A 134 -30.65 0.36 -7.73
N ILE A 135 -29.43 0.60 -7.22
CA ILE A 135 -28.33 1.13 -8.02
C ILE A 135 -27.86 0.11 -9.05
N THR A 136 -27.76 -1.17 -8.67
CA THR A 136 -27.32 -2.22 -9.59
C THR A 136 -28.39 -2.59 -10.61
N ALA A 137 -29.69 -2.44 -10.27
CA ALA A 137 -30.79 -2.68 -11.21
C ALA A 137 -30.89 -1.59 -12.29
N ASN A 138 -30.46 -0.36 -11.99
CA ASN A 138 -30.47 0.77 -12.92
C ASN A 138 -29.08 0.98 -13.54
N GLU A 139 -28.51 -0.06 -14.16
CA GLU A 139 -27.21 0.02 -14.86
C GLU A 139 -27.17 1.25 -15.78
N GLN A 140 -26.53 2.31 -15.32
CA GLN A 140 -26.23 3.45 -16.19
C GLN A 140 -24.97 3.12 -16.96
N PRO A 141 -25.01 3.08 -18.30
CA PRO A 141 -23.81 2.87 -19.11
C PRO A 141 -22.83 4.00 -18.82
N GLY A 142 -21.61 3.66 -18.36
CA GLY A 142 -20.53 4.63 -18.14
C GLY A 142 -19.80 4.55 -16.79
N ARG A 143 -20.37 3.90 -15.76
CA ARG A 143 -19.64 3.73 -14.48
C ARG A 143 -18.65 2.56 -14.54
N TYR A 144 -17.35 2.87 -14.42
CA TYR A 144 -16.30 1.86 -14.27
C TYR A 144 -16.27 1.31 -12.84
N TYR A 145 -16.28 -0.02 -12.71
CA TYR A 145 -16.09 -0.73 -11.46
C TYR A 145 -14.84 -1.61 -11.57
N PRO A 146 -13.91 -1.56 -10.59
CA PRO A 146 -12.76 -2.45 -10.58
C PRO A 146 -13.23 -3.90 -10.45
N LYS A 147 -13.09 -4.68 -11.53
CA LYS A 147 -13.35 -6.12 -11.50
C LYS A 147 -12.34 -6.81 -10.60
N ARG A 148 -12.79 -7.80 -9.83
CA ARG A 148 -11.87 -8.64 -9.05
C ARG A 148 -11.27 -9.68 -9.97
N ASN A 149 -9.94 -9.76 -10.00
CA ASN A 149 -9.31 -10.90 -10.63
C ASN A 149 -9.50 -12.17 -9.76
N LYS A 150 -10.43 -13.04 -10.17
CA LYS A 150 -10.72 -14.33 -9.50
C LYS A 150 -9.83 -15.47 -9.99
N MET A 151 -9.00 -15.26 -11.02
CA MET A 151 -8.26 -16.32 -11.73
C MET A 151 -6.74 -16.22 -11.61
N VAL A 152 -6.20 -15.22 -10.91
CA VAL A 152 -4.75 -15.09 -10.73
C VAL A 152 -4.22 -16.20 -9.83
N ASP A 153 -3.23 -16.93 -10.34
CA ASP A 153 -2.45 -17.84 -9.54
C ASP A 153 -1.49 -17.04 -8.65
N THR A 154 -1.78 -16.98 -7.35
CA THR A 154 -0.93 -16.32 -6.37
C THR A 154 0.22 -17.20 -5.88
N SER A 155 0.20 -18.50 -6.17
CA SER A 155 1.25 -19.43 -5.74
C SER A 155 2.61 -19.12 -6.36
N VAL A 156 2.62 -18.55 -7.57
CA VAL A 156 3.84 -18.11 -8.26
C VAL A 156 4.57 -16.98 -7.53
N LEU A 157 3.90 -16.27 -6.62
CA LEU A 157 4.46 -15.13 -5.89
C LEU A 157 5.16 -15.54 -4.59
N THR A 158 5.06 -16.80 -4.17
CA THR A 158 5.71 -17.33 -2.96
C THR A 158 6.67 -18.49 -3.24
N ASP A 159 6.70 -19.01 -4.48
CA ASP A 159 7.54 -20.12 -4.91
C ASP A 159 8.90 -19.65 -5.47
N GLY A 160 9.62 -18.87 -4.67
CA GLY A 160 10.94 -18.34 -5.03
C GLY A 160 12.04 -19.40 -5.28
N SER A 161 11.69 -20.69 -5.30
CA SER A 161 12.62 -21.82 -5.34
C SER A 161 12.53 -22.68 -6.62
N ARG A 162 11.72 -22.34 -7.64
CA ARG A 162 11.78 -23.06 -8.92
C ARG A 162 13.07 -22.75 -9.67
N LYS A 163 14.06 -23.62 -9.47
CA LYS A 163 15.17 -23.79 -10.41
C LYS A 163 14.59 -24.24 -11.75
N THR A 164 14.89 -23.49 -12.80
CA THR A 164 14.78 -23.92 -14.19
C THR A 164 15.65 -25.16 -14.42
N ALA A 165 15.03 -26.34 -14.56
CA ALA A 165 15.50 -27.47 -15.37
C ALA A 165 14.44 -28.59 -15.41
N GLU A 166 14.38 -29.27 -16.54
CA GLU A 166 13.51 -30.36 -17.01
C GLU A 166 13.23 -31.56 -16.06
N PRO A 167 12.24 -32.43 -16.37
CA PRO A 167 11.65 -33.36 -15.42
C PRO A 167 12.47 -34.63 -15.25
N GLN A 168 12.82 -34.96 -14.00
CA GLN A 168 13.13 -36.35 -13.61
C GLN A 168 12.47 -36.73 -12.29
N LYS A 169 12.01 -37.98 -12.28
CA LYS A 169 11.25 -38.72 -11.28
C LYS A 169 11.86 -38.71 -9.87
N THR A 170 10.93 -38.68 -8.91
CA THR A 170 10.90 -39.39 -7.62
C THR A 170 12.16 -39.33 -6.73
N GLU A 171 12.06 -38.67 -5.58
CA GLU A 171 12.05 -39.34 -4.25
C GLU A 171 11.84 -38.32 -3.13
N ILE A 172 11.18 -38.79 -2.08
CA ILE A 172 10.77 -38.06 -0.88
C ILE A 172 12.02 -37.56 -0.16
N SER A 173 12.18 -36.25 0.00
CA SER A 173 13.18 -35.69 0.91
C SER A 173 12.67 -34.41 1.55
N GLU A 174 12.29 -34.57 2.82
CA GLU A 174 12.28 -33.60 3.92
C GLU A 174 12.46 -32.12 3.54
N VAL A 175 11.35 -31.38 3.67
CA VAL A 175 11.33 -29.92 3.65
C VAL A 175 12.19 -29.41 4.82
N PRO A 176 13.31 -28.70 4.58
CA PRO A 176 14.13 -28.18 5.68
C PRO A 176 13.43 -26.96 6.29
N PRO A 177 13.44 -26.81 7.63
CA PRO A 177 12.66 -25.79 8.30
C PRO A 177 13.12 -24.39 7.90
N MET A 178 12.20 -23.57 7.39
CA MET A 178 12.43 -22.14 7.21
C MET A 178 12.66 -21.50 8.58
N MET A 179 13.79 -20.84 8.75
CA MET A 179 14.13 -20.16 9.99
C MET A 179 13.26 -18.91 10.15
N LYS A 180 12.58 -18.82 11.30
CA LYS A 180 11.74 -17.69 11.68
C LYS A 180 12.62 -16.46 11.94
N ARG A 181 12.23 -15.32 11.38
CA ARG A 181 13.00 -14.07 11.48
C ARG A 181 12.90 -13.44 12.88
N PRO A 182 14.02 -13.06 13.52
CA PRO A 182 14.00 -12.14 14.65
C PRO A 182 13.91 -10.71 14.11
N GLY A 183 12.77 -10.05 14.29
CA GLY A 183 12.56 -8.65 13.86
C GLY A 183 11.67 -8.49 12.64
N GLY A 184 10.59 -9.28 12.58
CA GLY A 184 9.47 -9.05 11.66
C GLY A 184 8.82 -7.67 11.83
N LEU A 185 7.74 -7.42 11.08
CA LEU A 185 7.03 -6.14 11.12
C LEU A 185 6.74 -5.84 12.59
N ARG A 186 7.27 -4.75 13.14
CA ARG A 186 7.01 -4.35 14.52
C ARG A 186 5.57 -3.81 14.60
N VAL A 187 4.58 -4.67 14.35
CA VAL A 187 3.22 -4.46 14.80
C VAL A 187 3.33 -4.48 16.32
N LYS A 188 3.41 -3.30 16.94
CA LYS A 188 3.15 -3.20 18.39
C LYS A 188 1.88 -4.00 18.64
N ALA A 189 1.86 -4.87 19.65
CA ALA A 189 0.67 -5.62 20.01
C ALA A 189 -0.48 -4.61 20.23
N ARG A 190 -1.28 -4.41 19.19
CA ARG A 190 -2.45 -3.54 19.23
C ARG A 190 -3.53 -4.42 19.85
N SER A 191 -4.00 -4.02 21.01
CA SER A 191 -5.20 -4.61 21.59
C SER A 191 -6.40 -4.13 20.79
N TYR A 192 -7.33 -5.02 20.49
CA TYR A 192 -8.58 -4.70 19.81
C TYR A 192 -9.76 -5.08 20.71
N PRO A 193 -9.91 -4.40 21.87
CA PRO A 193 -10.87 -4.78 22.89
C PRO A 193 -12.32 -4.76 22.42
N TYR A 194 -12.73 -3.82 21.55
CA TYR A 194 -14.12 -3.80 21.08
C TYR A 194 -14.44 -5.00 20.17
N CYS A 195 -13.51 -5.37 19.30
CA CYS A 195 -13.60 -6.56 18.48
C CYS A 195 -13.57 -7.84 19.33
N GLU A 196 -12.65 -7.93 20.30
CA GLU A 196 -12.56 -9.05 21.23
C GLU A 196 -13.86 -9.23 22.05
N ASP A 197 -14.39 -8.15 22.62
CA ASP A 197 -15.62 -8.14 23.41
C ASP A 197 -16.85 -8.58 22.59
N LEU A 198 -16.90 -8.24 21.31
CA LEU A 198 -18.00 -8.63 20.40
C LEU A 198 -17.78 -10.02 19.76
N GLY A 199 -16.60 -10.63 19.92
CA GLY A 199 -16.26 -11.89 19.27
C GLY A 199 -15.91 -11.77 17.78
N VAL A 200 -15.44 -10.61 17.34
CA VAL A 200 -15.02 -10.33 15.96
C VAL A 200 -13.59 -10.80 15.72
N SER A 201 -13.38 -11.66 14.73
CA SER A 201 -12.06 -12.07 14.26
C SER A 201 -11.49 -11.06 13.26
N LEU A 202 -10.25 -10.64 13.49
CA LEU A 202 -9.48 -9.82 12.54
C LEU A 202 -8.80 -10.67 11.45
N PHE A 203 -8.64 -11.96 11.71
CA PHE A 203 -7.98 -12.90 10.82
C PHE A 203 -9.02 -13.59 9.94
N VAL A 204 -8.98 -13.27 8.64
CA VAL A 204 -9.84 -13.83 7.62
C VAL A 204 -9.14 -15.04 7.01
N ARG A 205 -9.41 -16.21 7.59
CA ARG A 205 -8.90 -17.51 7.16
C ARG A 205 -10.09 -18.37 6.74
N PRO A 206 -10.21 -18.77 5.46
CA PRO A 206 -11.34 -19.58 5.01
C PRO A 206 -11.51 -20.88 5.80
N GLU A 207 -10.42 -21.44 6.32
CA GLU A 207 -10.42 -22.66 7.15
C GLU A 207 -11.10 -22.45 8.50
N ASP A 208 -11.06 -21.21 9.01
CA ASP A 208 -11.62 -20.81 10.30
C ASP A 208 -12.95 -20.05 10.13
N ALA A 209 -13.57 -20.14 8.95
CA ALA A 209 -14.82 -19.44 8.67
C ALA A 209 -15.89 -19.84 9.71
N PRO A 210 -16.49 -18.85 10.41
CA PRO A 210 -17.50 -19.15 11.41
C PRO A 210 -18.71 -19.81 10.74
N LYS A 211 -19.23 -20.87 11.38
CA LYS A 211 -20.43 -21.58 10.89
C LYS A 211 -21.65 -20.66 10.89
N ASP A 212 -21.77 -19.86 11.94
CA ASP A 212 -22.83 -18.87 12.12
C ASP A 212 -22.19 -17.48 12.18
N LYS A 213 -22.55 -16.61 11.23
CA LYS A 213 -22.12 -15.20 11.23
C LYS A 213 -22.94 -14.40 12.25
N LEU A 214 -22.32 -13.37 12.81
CA LEU A 214 -22.95 -12.47 13.79
C LEU A 214 -24.05 -11.62 13.13
N ASP A 215 -25.12 -11.35 13.87
CA ASP A 215 -26.07 -10.29 13.52
C ASP A 215 -25.30 -8.95 13.48
N PRO A 216 -25.45 -8.10 12.44
CA PRO A 216 -24.86 -6.76 12.42
C PRO A 216 -25.49 -5.74 13.39
N ASN A 217 -26.63 -6.02 14.00
CA ASN A 217 -27.30 -5.11 14.92
C ASN A 217 -26.50 -4.59 16.13
N PRO A 218 -25.64 -5.38 16.80
CA PRO A 218 -24.80 -4.94 17.90
C PRO A 218 -23.52 -4.24 17.44
N LEU A 219 -23.30 -4.06 16.13
CA LEU A 219 -22.10 -3.40 15.61
C LEU A 219 -22.01 -1.96 16.12
N THR A 220 -20.88 -1.61 16.73
CA THR A 220 -20.62 -0.27 17.30
C THR A 220 -19.56 0.48 16.49
N ASN A 221 -19.47 1.79 16.74
CA ASN A 221 -18.39 2.60 16.18
C ASN A 221 -17.01 2.09 16.60
N GLY A 222 -16.86 1.61 17.85
CA GLY A 222 -15.60 1.09 18.39
C GLY A 222 -15.09 -0.10 17.59
N VAL A 223 -15.94 -1.11 17.37
CA VAL A 223 -15.62 -2.28 16.53
C VAL A 223 -15.23 -1.84 15.12
N MET A 224 -16.00 -0.95 14.50
CA MET A 224 -15.72 -0.48 13.15
C MET A 224 -14.42 0.33 13.04
N LEU A 225 -14.06 1.10 14.08
CA LEU A 225 -12.79 1.83 14.13
C LEU A 225 -11.60 0.90 14.29
N GLU A 226 -11.75 -0.17 15.07
CA GLU A 226 -10.74 -1.22 15.22
C GLU A 226 -10.53 -2.02 13.94
N LEU A 227 -11.62 -2.42 13.26
CA LEU A 227 -11.55 -3.03 11.93
C LEU A 227 -10.88 -2.11 10.91
N LEU A 228 -11.21 -0.81 10.92
CA LEU A 228 -10.56 0.19 10.06
C LEU A 228 -9.08 0.38 10.42
N ASP A 229 -8.72 0.28 11.68
CA ASP A 229 -7.32 0.36 12.10
C ASP A 229 -6.53 -0.87 11.63
N PHE A 230 -7.06 -2.07 11.82
CA PHE A 230 -6.40 -3.30 11.37
C PHE A 230 -6.31 -3.37 9.84
N SER A 231 -7.33 -2.89 9.10
CA SER A 231 -7.25 -2.83 7.64
C SER A 231 -6.09 -1.93 7.15
N ARG A 232 -5.72 -0.89 7.90
CA ARG A 232 -4.51 -0.09 7.63
C ARG A 232 -3.23 -0.84 7.91
N VAL A 233 -3.20 -1.69 8.94
CA VAL A 233 -2.05 -2.56 9.21
C VAL A 233 -1.82 -3.50 8.02
N LEU A 234 -2.89 -4.09 7.49
CA LEU A 234 -2.85 -4.92 6.27
C LEU A 234 -2.34 -4.13 5.06
N CYS A 235 -2.85 -2.92 4.83
CA CYS A 235 -2.38 -2.05 3.74
C CYS A 235 -0.90 -1.68 3.83
N GLY A 236 -0.38 -1.44 5.04
CA GLY A 236 0.97 -0.92 5.21
C GLY A 236 1.19 0.42 4.50
N THR A 237 2.45 0.70 4.15
CA THR A 237 2.82 1.88 3.36
C THR A 237 3.49 1.46 2.07
N HIS A 238 3.37 2.28 1.02
CA HIS A 238 3.94 1.99 -0.30
C HIS A 238 5.45 1.74 -0.19
N ASN A 239 6.17 2.68 0.43
CA ASN A 239 7.62 2.56 0.62
C ASN A 239 7.96 1.38 1.53
N GLY A 240 7.23 1.16 2.62
CA GLY A 240 7.48 0.04 3.53
C GLY A 240 7.42 -1.31 2.81
N ILE A 241 6.37 -1.55 2.01
CA ILE A 241 6.23 -2.78 1.23
C ILE A 241 7.38 -2.95 0.25
N VAL A 242 7.71 -1.91 -0.53
CA VAL A 242 8.81 -1.94 -1.51
C VAL A 242 10.16 -2.19 -0.82
N HIS A 243 10.44 -1.52 0.30
CA HIS A 243 11.66 -1.71 1.08
C HIS A 243 11.79 -3.14 1.62
N ASP A 244 10.70 -3.68 2.18
CA ASP A 244 10.69 -5.03 2.74
C ASP A 244 10.94 -6.08 1.65
N LEU A 245 10.30 -5.94 0.49
CA LEU A 245 10.49 -6.83 -0.65
C LEU A 245 11.92 -6.77 -1.21
N ILE A 246 12.47 -5.56 -1.39
CA ILE A 246 13.85 -5.41 -1.88
C ILE A 246 14.85 -5.97 -0.87
N LYS A 247 14.68 -5.67 0.41
CA LYS A 247 15.58 -6.15 1.47
C LYS A 247 15.51 -7.67 1.60
N GLN A 248 14.32 -8.25 1.53
CA GLN A 248 14.14 -9.70 1.66
C GLN A 248 14.73 -10.45 0.46
N ASN A 249 14.52 -9.95 -0.76
CA ASN A 249 14.96 -10.61 -1.99
C ASN A 249 16.44 -10.36 -2.31
N PHE A 250 16.92 -9.12 -2.22
CA PHE A 250 18.27 -8.73 -2.67
C PHE A 250 19.26 -8.48 -1.53
N GLY A 251 18.80 -8.42 -0.27
CA GLY A 251 19.63 -8.07 0.88
C GLY A 251 20.00 -6.58 0.96
N THR A 252 19.55 -5.77 -0.01
CA THR A 252 19.88 -4.35 -0.10
C THR A 252 18.87 -3.50 0.68
N LYS A 253 19.36 -2.51 1.42
CA LYS A 253 18.52 -1.46 1.98
C LYS A 253 18.42 -0.32 0.99
N LEU A 254 17.21 -0.08 0.49
CA LEU A 254 16.90 1.10 -0.31
C LEU A 254 16.84 2.33 0.61
N ASP A 255 17.33 3.47 0.14
CA ASP A 255 17.18 4.76 0.81
C ASP A 255 15.81 5.36 0.46
N THR A 256 15.00 5.64 1.49
CA THR A 256 13.62 6.12 1.30
C THR A 256 13.55 7.47 0.61
N ASN A 257 14.46 8.40 0.93
CA ASN A 257 14.45 9.75 0.37
C ASN A 257 14.88 9.71 -1.10
N LEU A 258 15.91 8.92 -1.42
CA LEU A 258 16.36 8.74 -2.79
C LEU A 258 15.30 8.04 -3.63
N PHE A 259 14.68 6.98 -3.10
CA PHE A 259 13.61 6.27 -3.78
C PHE A 259 12.45 7.19 -4.16
N SER A 260 11.95 7.99 -3.21
CA SER A 260 10.87 8.95 -3.45
C SER A 260 11.24 9.98 -4.52
N SER A 261 12.51 10.39 -4.61
CA SER A 261 12.97 11.32 -5.65
C SER A 261 13.24 10.67 -7.02
N GLN A 262 13.56 9.37 -7.04
CA GLN A 262 13.92 8.64 -8.26
C GLN A 262 12.69 8.08 -8.98
N LEU A 263 11.68 7.61 -8.25
CA LEU A 263 10.50 6.97 -8.84
C LEU A 263 9.79 7.88 -9.87
N PRO A 264 9.52 9.18 -9.59
CA PRO A 264 8.90 10.07 -10.59
C PRO A 264 9.78 10.26 -11.84
N LYS A 265 11.11 10.29 -11.68
CA LYS A 265 12.05 10.41 -12.80
C LYS A 265 12.01 9.18 -13.70
N GLN A 266 11.98 7.98 -13.10
CA GLN A 266 11.87 6.74 -13.86
C GLN A 266 10.51 6.61 -14.56
N LEU A 267 9.43 7.06 -13.92
CA LEU A 267 8.12 7.10 -14.56
C LEU A 267 8.08 8.09 -15.73
N GLY A 268 8.72 9.26 -15.58
CA GLY A 268 8.89 10.23 -16.65
C GLY A 268 9.70 9.66 -17.83
N ARG A 269 10.82 8.95 -17.55
CA ARG A 269 11.61 8.25 -18.58
C ARG A 269 10.77 7.20 -19.31
N LYS A 270 10.05 6.36 -18.56
CA LYS A 270 9.13 5.36 -19.13
C LYS A 270 8.13 5.99 -20.10
N ASN A 271 7.53 7.11 -19.71
CA ASN A 271 6.53 7.80 -20.53
C ASN A 271 7.14 8.52 -21.75
N ALA A 272 8.44 8.85 -21.71
CA ALA A 272 9.17 9.43 -22.84
C ALA A 272 9.66 8.37 -23.86
N CYS A 273 9.67 7.08 -23.50
CA CYS A 273 10.00 5.98 -24.40
C CYS A 273 8.84 5.69 -25.36
N PHE A 274 8.73 6.47 -26.45
CA PHE A 274 7.67 6.30 -27.45
C PHE A 274 7.91 5.12 -28.40
N ARG A 275 9.16 4.72 -28.62
CA ARG A 275 9.52 3.59 -29.49
C ARG A 275 9.57 2.29 -28.69
N THR A 276 9.18 1.19 -29.31
CA THR A 276 9.19 -0.15 -28.70
C THR A 276 10.58 -0.54 -28.21
N ASN A 277 11.61 -0.34 -29.03
CA ASN A 277 12.99 -0.69 -28.69
C ASN A 277 13.52 0.11 -27.49
N ASP A 278 13.21 1.41 -27.42
CA ASP A 278 13.64 2.27 -26.32
C ASP A 278 12.94 1.86 -25.01
N ARG A 279 11.67 1.47 -25.10
CA ARG A 279 10.91 0.96 -23.96
C ARG A 279 11.49 -0.35 -23.45
N GLU A 280 11.79 -1.30 -24.33
CA GLU A 280 12.40 -2.57 -23.94
C GLU A 280 13.79 -2.39 -23.33
N ALA A 281 14.60 -1.50 -23.90
CA ALA A 281 15.92 -1.16 -23.36
C ALA A 281 15.81 -0.57 -21.95
N PHE A 282 14.90 0.38 -21.75
CA PHE A 282 14.61 0.95 -20.43
C PHE A 282 14.14 -0.11 -19.43
N GLN A 283 13.24 -1.01 -19.84
CA GLN A 283 12.71 -2.06 -18.97
C GLN A 283 13.79 -3.03 -18.48
N LYS A 284 14.73 -3.40 -19.36
CA LYS A 284 15.84 -4.32 -19.08
C LYS A 284 17.03 -3.66 -18.36
N GLU A 285 17.11 -2.33 -18.36
CA GLU A 285 18.14 -1.57 -17.64
C GLU A 285 18.09 -1.89 -16.14
N THR A 286 19.25 -2.18 -15.55
CA THR A 286 19.37 -2.44 -14.12
C THR A 286 19.03 -1.17 -13.33
N TYR A 287 18.15 -1.31 -12.33
CA TYR A 287 17.79 -0.22 -11.44
C TYR A 287 18.94 0.09 -10.48
N GLU A 288 19.49 1.29 -10.57
CA GLU A 288 20.57 1.73 -9.69
C GLU A 288 20.06 2.05 -8.27
N ILE A 289 20.25 1.13 -7.33
CA ILE A 289 20.07 1.42 -5.90
C ILE A 289 21.26 2.21 -5.39
N LYS A 290 21.08 3.51 -5.17
CA LYS A 290 22.05 4.32 -4.43
C LYS A 290 21.98 3.94 -2.95
N THR A 291 22.99 3.22 -2.48
CA THR A 291 23.10 2.78 -1.09
C THR A 291 23.73 3.88 -0.23
N LEU A 292 23.25 4.04 1.01
CA LEU A 292 23.97 4.83 2.01
C LEU A 292 25.17 4.01 2.48
N GLU A 293 26.38 4.36 2.05
CA GLU A 293 27.60 3.85 2.67
C GLU A 293 27.54 4.14 4.18
N PRO A 294 27.79 3.16 5.06
CA PRO A 294 27.80 3.42 6.49
C PRO A 294 28.93 4.41 6.78
N MET A 295 28.58 5.63 7.22
CA MET A 295 29.55 6.61 7.70
C MET A 295 30.45 5.95 8.76
N ARG A 296 31.66 5.55 8.36
CA ARG A 296 32.75 5.24 9.29
C ARG A 296 33.11 6.55 9.99
N ARG A 297 32.43 6.86 11.09
CA ARG A 297 32.78 7.96 11.97
C ARG A 297 34.17 7.67 12.55
N LYS A 298 35.21 8.22 11.91
CA LYS A 298 36.54 8.36 12.53
C LYS A 298 36.34 9.24 13.76
N ARG A 299 36.30 8.65 14.95
CA ARG A 299 36.34 9.37 16.22
C ARG A 299 37.67 10.13 16.28
N LYS A 300 37.65 11.45 16.11
CA LYS A 300 38.66 12.31 16.73
C LYS A 300 38.20 12.54 18.18
N ALA A 301 39.09 12.29 19.13
CA ALA A 301 38.82 12.51 20.56
C ALA A 301 38.51 14.00 20.81
N PRO A 302 37.50 14.35 21.63
CA PRO A 302 37.24 15.74 21.97
C PRO A 302 38.21 16.23 23.07
N ASP A 303 38.66 17.45 22.89
CA ASP A 303 39.52 18.20 23.80
C ASP A 303 38.76 18.62 25.07
N TYR A 304 39.41 18.50 26.23
CA TYR A 304 38.76 18.40 27.55
C TYR A 304 38.61 19.74 28.30
N HIS A 305 38.51 20.87 27.59
CA HIS A 305 38.61 22.18 28.26
C HIS A 305 37.36 23.06 28.33
N ASN A 306 36.15 22.55 28.06
CA ASN A 306 34.96 23.38 28.30
C ASN A 306 33.70 22.62 28.77
N LEU A 307 33.85 21.79 29.83
CA LEU A 307 32.72 21.07 30.44
C LEU A 307 32.07 21.86 31.58
N GLU A 308 32.81 22.74 32.28
CA GLU A 308 32.30 23.51 33.42
C GLU A 308 31.25 24.55 33.00
N GLU A 309 31.46 25.23 31.87
CA GLU A 309 30.56 26.28 31.35
C GLU A 309 29.27 25.68 30.79
N LEU A 310 29.36 24.51 30.14
CA LEU A 310 28.23 23.79 29.54
C LEU A 310 27.31 23.13 30.59
N VAL A 311 27.86 22.74 31.75
CA VAL A 311 27.08 22.22 32.88
C VAL A 311 26.38 23.36 33.63
N ALA A 312 27.00 24.54 33.70
CA ALA A 312 26.39 25.73 34.32
C ALA A 312 25.20 26.27 33.50
N ILE A 313 25.27 26.23 32.17
CA ILE A 313 24.17 26.63 31.28
C ILE A 313 23.00 25.64 31.40
N ARG A 314 23.27 24.34 31.40
CA ARG A 314 22.22 23.30 31.48
C ARG A 314 21.45 23.33 32.80
N ARG A 315 22.12 23.62 33.92
CA ARG A 315 21.46 23.74 35.24
C ARG A 315 20.54 24.96 35.37
N ARG A 316 20.75 26.03 34.58
CA ARG A 316 19.84 27.19 34.55
C ARG A 316 18.64 26.98 33.64
N GLU A 317 18.75 26.14 32.61
CA GLU A 317 17.64 25.80 31.72
C GLU A 317 16.66 24.79 32.35
N THR A 318 17.16 23.84 33.16
CA THR A 318 16.30 22.81 33.80
C THR A 318 15.44 23.31 34.97
N LEU A 319 15.58 24.57 35.40
CA LEU A 319 14.77 25.17 36.47
C LEU A 319 13.60 26.03 35.94
N ARG A 320 13.40 26.11 34.62
CA ARG A 320 12.32 26.91 33.99
C ARG A 320 11.30 26.07 33.20
N LEU A 321 11.33 24.75 33.33
CA LEU A 321 10.47 23.86 32.56
C LEU A 321 9.85 22.73 33.40
N ASP A 322 9.59 22.99 34.68
CA ASP A 322 8.66 22.21 35.49
C ASP A 322 7.31 22.93 35.54
N ASP A 323 6.59 22.92 34.42
CA ASP A 323 5.14 22.74 34.41
C ASP A 323 4.66 22.37 32.99
N VAL A 324 3.65 21.51 32.91
CA VAL A 324 3.00 20.95 31.70
C VAL A 324 3.68 19.72 31.07
N ASN A 325 3.25 18.56 31.59
CA ASN A 325 3.32 17.24 30.96
C ASN A 325 2.04 17.01 30.12
N ALA A 326 2.17 16.62 28.85
CA ALA A 326 1.40 15.55 28.18
C ALA A 326 1.37 15.69 26.63
N ASP A 327 2.08 14.77 25.98
CA ASP A 327 1.77 14.10 24.71
C ASP A 327 1.48 14.95 23.45
N VAL A 328 2.54 15.19 22.66
CA VAL A 328 2.44 15.60 21.26
C VAL A 328 3.43 14.77 20.44
N CYS A 329 2.90 13.76 19.73
CA CYS A 329 3.59 13.14 18.59
C CYS A 329 3.67 14.17 17.45
N PRO A 330 4.85 14.54 16.93
CA PRO A 330 4.91 15.33 15.71
C PRO A 330 4.68 14.42 14.50
N ASP A 331 3.46 14.47 13.97
CA ASP A 331 3.12 14.02 12.62
C ASP A 331 3.90 14.88 11.61
N SER A 332 4.98 14.33 11.05
CA SER A 332 5.66 14.94 9.90
C SER A 332 5.01 14.43 8.62
N ASP A 333 3.85 15.01 8.35
CA ASP A 333 3.01 14.72 7.21
C ASP A 333 3.37 15.69 6.07
N LEU A 334 4.36 15.31 5.25
CA LEU A 334 4.52 15.85 3.90
C LEU A 334 4.18 14.78 2.87
N SER A 335 2.94 14.29 2.97
CA SER A 335 2.24 13.60 1.90
C SER A 335 1.93 14.63 0.80
N TYR A 336 2.83 14.78 -0.17
CA TYR A 336 2.55 15.42 -1.46
C TYR A 336 1.34 14.71 -2.10
N ARG A 337 0.16 15.32 -2.01
CA ARG A 337 -1.00 14.92 -2.80
C ARG A 337 -0.73 15.32 -4.25
N CYS A 338 -0.36 14.34 -5.06
CA CYS A 338 -0.39 14.50 -6.52
C CYS A 338 -1.83 14.88 -6.93
N PRO A 339 -2.04 15.85 -7.84
CA PRO A 339 -3.36 16.31 -8.22
C PRO A 339 -4.22 15.15 -8.71
N VAL A 340 -5.46 15.14 -8.25
CA VAL A 340 -6.52 14.27 -8.76
C VAL A 340 -6.72 14.64 -10.22
N ASP A 341 -6.31 13.77 -11.14
CA ASP A 341 -6.82 13.82 -12.50
C ASP A 341 -8.32 13.51 -12.42
N CYS A 342 -9.14 14.54 -12.57
CA CYS A 342 -10.57 14.36 -12.79
C CYS A 342 -10.76 13.66 -14.13
N ASP A 343 -11.43 12.50 -14.10
CA ASP A 343 -11.95 11.81 -15.27
C ASP A 343 -12.86 12.78 -16.05
N THR A 344 -12.31 13.42 -17.09
CA THR A 344 -13.11 14.11 -18.10
C THR A 344 -13.55 13.06 -19.11
N GLU A 345 -14.82 12.72 -19.06
CA GLU A 345 -15.49 11.88 -20.06
C GLU A 345 -15.26 12.46 -21.46
N MET A 346 -14.68 11.65 -22.36
CA MET A 346 -14.57 11.95 -23.78
C MET A 346 -15.33 10.88 -24.55
N GLN A 347 -16.50 11.24 -25.06
CA GLN A 347 -17.26 10.45 -26.01
C GLN A 347 -16.43 10.26 -27.28
N LEU A 348 -16.13 9.00 -27.61
CA LEU A 348 -15.55 8.59 -28.89
C LEU A 348 -16.71 8.19 -29.82
N GLU A 349 -17.00 9.02 -30.81
CA GLU A 349 -17.65 8.58 -32.04
C GLU A 349 -16.63 8.58 -33.18
N SER A 350 -16.56 7.40 -33.81
CA SER A 350 -16.02 6.97 -35.12
C SER A 350 -14.79 7.61 -35.77
N GLU A 351 -13.98 6.70 -36.30
CA GLU A 351 -12.71 6.85 -36.99
C GLU A 351 -12.75 7.68 -38.29
N ALA A 352 -11.55 8.19 -38.63
CA ALA A 352 -11.12 8.71 -39.92
C ALA A 352 -11.46 10.18 -40.26
N ALA A 353 -11.11 11.14 -39.40
CA ALA A 353 -10.57 12.47 -39.78
C ALA A 353 -10.32 13.37 -38.55
N SER A 354 -9.21 13.23 -37.81
CA SER A 354 -8.90 14.24 -36.76
C SER A 354 -7.44 14.36 -36.29
N GLU A 355 -6.45 13.81 -37.00
CA GLU A 355 -5.03 13.99 -36.62
C GLU A 355 -4.60 15.47 -36.56
N HIS A 356 -5.29 16.37 -37.25
CA HIS A 356 -5.03 17.81 -37.19
C HIS A 356 -5.60 18.53 -35.95
N ARG A 357 -6.56 17.95 -35.21
CA ARG A 357 -7.10 18.58 -33.97
C ARG A 357 -6.31 18.22 -32.72
N CYS A 358 -5.62 17.07 -32.71
CA CYS A 358 -4.84 16.64 -31.55
C CYS A 358 -3.60 17.53 -31.34
N LEU A 359 -2.93 17.94 -32.43
CA LEU A 359 -1.76 18.83 -32.38
C LEU A 359 -2.09 20.23 -31.85
N MET A 360 -3.28 20.77 -32.15
CA MET A 360 -3.70 22.10 -31.68
C MET A 360 -3.98 22.12 -30.16
N VAL A 361 -4.52 21.03 -29.59
CA VAL A 361 -4.81 20.93 -28.15
C VAL A 361 -3.52 20.76 -27.33
N VAL A 362 -2.54 20.01 -27.85
CA VAL A 362 -1.21 19.88 -27.22
C VAL A 362 -0.45 21.21 -27.27
N HIS A 363 -0.53 21.95 -28.38
CA HIS A 363 0.12 23.25 -28.51
C HIS A 363 -0.51 24.31 -27.59
N GLN A 364 -1.84 24.31 -27.41
CA GLN A 364 -2.52 25.24 -26.49
C GLN A 364 -2.21 24.94 -25.02
N LYS A 365 -2.05 23.66 -24.65
CA LYS A 365 -1.64 23.23 -23.29
C LYS A 365 -0.17 23.55 -22.99
N LEU A 366 0.73 23.45 -23.98
CA LEU A 366 2.11 23.91 -23.81
C LEU A 366 2.16 25.43 -23.62
N ILE A 367 1.44 26.21 -24.44
CA ILE A 367 1.46 27.69 -24.34
C ILE A 367 0.93 28.19 -22.98
N THR A 368 -0.12 27.56 -22.44
CA THR A 368 -0.67 27.93 -21.13
C THR A 368 0.23 27.53 -19.96
N SER A 369 0.96 26.40 -20.07
CA SER A 369 1.94 26.00 -19.06
C SER A 369 3.18 26.90 -19.06
N THR A 370 3.66 27.34 -20.23
CA THR A 370 4.80 28.27 -20.34
C THR A 370 4.44 29.67 -19.84
N LEU A 371 3.22 30.15 -20.06
CA LEU A 371 2.73 31.44 -19.54
C LEU A 371 2.53 31.42 -18.01
N PHE A 372 2.17 30.27 -17.43
CA PHE A 372 2.05 30.12 -15.98
C PHE A 372 3.43 30.15 -15.30
N CYS A 373 4.44 29.51 -15.89
CA CYS A 373 5.82 29.57 -15.41
C CYS A 373 6.43 30.98 -15.51
N LEU A 374 6.13 31.73 -16.58
CA LEU A 374 6.61 33.12 -16.73
C LEU A 374 5.96 34.09 -15.74
N ARG A 375 4.67 33.93 -15.41
CA ARG A 375 4.00 34.73 -14.37
C ARG A 375 4.45 34.39 -12.95
N PHE A 376 4.89 33.16 -12.70
CA PHE A 376 5.42 32.76 -11.38
C PHE A 376 6.83 33.32 -11.13
N PHE A 377 7.65 33.44 -12.17
CA PHE A 377 8.99 34.05 -12.09
C PHE A 377 8.96 35.58 -11.95
N GLN A 378 7.95 36.28 -12.47
CA GLN A 378 7.83 37.74 -12.32
C GLN A 378 7.31 38.17 -10.93
N ASN A 379 6.68 37.28 -10.16
CA ASN A 379 6.14 37.59 -8.82
C ASN A 379 7.06 37.16 -7.66
N THR A 380 8.25 36.65 -7.95
CA THR A 380 9.26 36.24 -6.94
C THR A 380 10.51 37.11 -6.93
N GLN A 381 10.52 38.19 -7.73
CA GLN A 381 11.45 39.31 -7.55
C GLN A 381 10.67 40.61 -7.38
N LEU A 382 10.27 40.89 -6.14
CA LEU A 382 10.03 42.23 -5.60
C LEU A 382 10.12 42.18 -4.07
#